data_AF-A0A946XR70-F1
#
_entry.id   AF-A0A946XR70-F1
#
_cell.length_a   1.000
_cell.length_b   1.000
_cell.length_c   1.000
_cell.angle_alpha   90.00
_cell.angle_beta   90.00
_cell.angle_gamma   90.00
#
_symmetry.space_group_name_H-M   'P 1'
#
loop_
_entity.id
_entity.type
_entity.pdbx_description
1 polymer ?
#
loop_
_entity_poly.entity_id
_entity_poly.type
_entity_poly.pdbx_seq_one_letter_code
_entity_poly.pdbx_strand_id
1 'polypeptide(L)'
;MRLVFYIVLILTAHLCFAEEVTPIRQGHAHNDYEHERPLFDALDNGFCSIEVDIFLVEGKFLVGHDKKDLRPEKTIQNLYLNPLRERIKKNRGRVYKGGPVITLLIDVKSDGPETYSKLSTLLAKYSDILSGLDNGKWIKRAVNAVISGNRAKDMIAADVSRCAGIDGRISDLESSAPPHLMPLISDRWGSHFKWRGEGEFSIEERSKLQAIVKKVHQGGRRIRFWATPDTVSMWSELNKAGVDIINADDLSGLRQFLRP
;
A
#
# COMPACT_ATOMS: atom_id res chain seq x y z
N MET A 1 -38.96 63.77 15.60
CA MET A 1 -38.67 62.33 15.54
C MET A 1 -37.38 62.13 14.75
N ARG A 2 -36.26 61.78 15.39
CA ARG A 2 -35.01 61.36 14.74
C ARG A 2 -34.87 59.85 14.95
N LEU A 3 -34.93 59.09 13.85
CA LEU A 3 -34.80 57.65 13.86
C LEU A 3 -33.31 57.30 13.67
N VAL A 4 -32.70 56.69 14.68
CA VAL A 4 -31.32 56.19 14.61
C VAL A 4 -31.38 54.74 14.14
N PHE A 5 -30.85 54.46 12.95
CA PHE A 5 -30.68 53.10 12.46
C PHE A 5 -29.35 52.54 13.00
N TYR A 6 -29.44 51.52 13.85
CA TYR A 6 -28.29 50.70 14.21
C TYR A 6 -28.12 49.60 13.16
N ILE A 7 -27.03 49.66 12.40
CA ILE A 7 -26.60 48.57 11.53
C ILE A 7 -25.85 47.55 12.41
N VAL A 8 -26.45 46.38 12.59
CA VAL A 8 -25.80 45.24 13.24
C VAL A 8 -24.99 44.49 12.17
N LEU A 9 -23.66 44.55 12.28
CA LEU A 9 -22.75 43.79 11.42
C LEU A 9 -22.62 42.37 12.00
N ILE A 10 -23.25 41.37 11.35
CA ILE A 10 -23.09 39.96 11.72
C ILE A 10 -21.83 39.43 11.03
N LEU A 11 -20.78 39.20 11.82
CA LEU A 11 -19.53 38.57 11.35
C LEU A 11 -19.72 37.04 11.35
N THR A 12 -20.04 36.44 10.21
CA THR A 12 -20.09 34.99 10.07
C THR A 12 -18.66 34.43 9.89
N ALA A 13 -18.08 33.92 10.97
CA ALA A 13 -16.85 33.15 10.91
C ALA A 13 -17.11 31.83 10.16
N HIS A 14 -16.58 31.72 8.93
CA HIS A 14 -16.62 30.47 8.18
C HIS A 14 -15.53 29.56 8.76
N LEU A 15 -15.94 28.58 9.57
CA LEU A 15 -15.10 27.46 9.93
C LEU A 15 -14.85 26.65 8.65
N CYS A 16 -13.70 26.86 8.02
CA CYS A 16 -13.18 25.93 7.01
C CYS A 16 -12.86 24.61 7.72
N PHE A 17 -13.79 23.65 7.67
CA PHE A 17 -13.46 22.27 7.96
C PHE A 17 -12.60 21.75 6.80
N ALA A 18 -11.36 21.35 7.09
CA ALA A 18 -10.58 20.60 6.13
C ALA A 18 -11.34 19.30 5.83
N GLU A 19 -11.62 19.04 4.56
CA GLU A 19 -12.35 17.85 4.13
C GLU A 19 -11.55 16.60 4.55
N GLU A 20 -12.17 15.70 5.33
CA GLU A 20 -11.50 14.47 5.73
C GLU A 20 -11.29 13.57 4.49
N VAL A 21 -10.02 13.27 4.19
CA VAL A 21 -9.65 12.41 3.04
C VAL A 21 -10.31 11.04 3.18
N THR A 22 -11.18 10.69 2.22
CA THR A 22 -11.85 9.38 2.23
C THR A 22 -10.92 8.30 1.68
N PRO A 23 -10.73 7.17 2.40
CA PRO A 23 -9.85 6.10 1.97
C PRO A 23 -10.33 5.38 0.71
N ILE A 24 -9.41 5.14 -0.23
CA ILE A 24 -9.55 4.34 -1.45
C ILE A 24 -8.81 3.02 -1.21
N ARG A 25 -9.56 1.97 -0.90
CA ARG A 25 -8.98 0.66 -0.54
C ARG A 25 -8.17 0.05 -1.68
N GLN A 26 -8.61 0.30 -2.92
CA GLN A 26 -7.99 -0.19 -4.14
C GLN A 26 -6.77 0.60 -4.59
N GLY A 27 -6.62 1.85 -4.15
CA GLY A 27 -5.53 2.72 -4.62
C GLY A 27 -4.19 2.26 -4.08
N HIS A 28 -3.23 2.07 -4.99
CA HIS A 28 -1.84 1.76 -4.67
C HIS A 28 -0.87 2.74 -5.31
N ALA A 29 -0.08 3.39 -4.47
CA ALA A 29 0.98 4.29 -4.91
C ALA A 29 2.22 3.44 -5.21
N HIS A 30 2.42 3.18 -6.51
CA HIS A 30 3.57 2.47 -7.03
C HIS A 30 4.78 3.42 -7.02
N ASN A 31 5.96 2.89 -6.68
CA ASN A 31 7.19 3.68 -6.56
C ASN A 31 7.02 4.99 -5.78
N ASP A 32 6.26 4.97 -4.67
CA ASP A 32 5.80 6.19 -3.99
C ASP A 32 6.94 7.14 -3.57
N TYR A 33 8.14 6.59 -3.37
CA TYR A 33 9.35 7.35 -3.04
C TYR A 33 9.87 8.26 -4.16
N GLU A 34 9.31 8.14 -5.37
CA GLU A 34 9.59 9.00 -6.53
C GLU A 34 8.71 10.26 -6.56
N HIS A 35 7.62 10.30 -5.77
CA HIS A 35 6.79 11.50 -5.64
C HIS A 35 7.47 12.61 -4.85
N GLU A 36 6.96 13.84 -4.99
CA GLU A 36 7.52 15.03 -4.34
C GLU A 36 7.44 14.92 -2.81
N ARG A 37 6.32 14.41 -2.29
CA ARG A 37 6.10 14.17 -0.86
C ARG A 37 5.77 12.68 -0.65
N PRO A 38 6.79 11.80 -0.61
CA PRO A 38 6.59 10.37 -0.34
C PRO A 38 5.72 10.16 0.89
N LEU A 39 4.90 9.10 0.87
CA LEU A 39 3.81 8.80 1.79
C LEU A 39 2.66 9.83 1.73
N PHE A 40 2.95 11.12 1.80
CA PHE A 40 1.92 12.14 1.97
C PHE A 40 1.05 12.30 0.73
N ASP A 41 1.63 12.30 -0.48
CA ASP A 41 0.85 12.42 -1.72
C ASP A 41 -0.11 11.23 -1.91
N ALA A 42 0.34 10.01 -1.60
CA ALA A 42 -0.53 8.83 -1.59
C ALA A 42 -1.65 8.94 -0.54
N LEU A 43 -1.32 9.38 0.68
CA LEU A 43 -2.30 9.52 1.75
C LEU A 43 -3.30 10.65 1.51
N ASP A 44 -2.89 11.75 0.88
CA ASP A 44 -3.76 12.86 0.52
C ASP A 44 -4.71 12.47 -0.63
N ASN A 45 -4.30 11.53 -1.49
CA ASN A 45 -5.17 10.89 -2.48
C ASN A 45 -6.04 9.76 -1.91
N GLY A 46 -5.93 9.46 -0.61
CA GLY A 46 -6.72 8.45 0.08
C GLY A 46 -6.24 7.02 -0.11
N PHE A 47 -5.09 6.79 -0.73
CA PHE A 47 -4.63 5.44 -1.06
C PHE A 47 -4.36 4.60 0.19
N CYS A 48 -4.71 3.32 0.12
CA CYS A 48 -4.61 2.37 1.23
C CYS A 48 -3.50 1.33 1.04
N SER A 49 -2.68 1.48 0.00
CA SER A 49 -1.56 0.61 -0.30
C SER A 49 -0.44 1.48 -0.87
N ILE A 50 0.78 1.32 -0.37
CA ILE A 50 1.92 2.20 -0.72
C ILE A 50 3.15 1.32 -0.85
N GLU A 51 3.90 1.44 -1.94
CA GLU A 51 5.14 0.71 -2.19
C GLU A 51 6.38 1.53 -1.84
N VAL A 52 7.37 0.87 -1.25
CA VAL A 52 8.69 1.44 -0.99
C VAL A 52 9.79 0.44 -1.33
N ASP A 53 10.69 0.84 -2.23
CA ASP A 53 11.90 0.09 -2.56
C ASP A 53 12.99 0.39 -1.53
N ILE A 54 13.62 -0.67 -0.99
CA ILE A 54 14.68 -0.52 0.00
C ILE A 54 15.95 -1.33 -0.33
N PHE A 55 17.08 -0.74 0.04
CA PHE A 55 18.38 -1.39 0.11
C PHE A 55 18.91 -1.36 1.54
N LEU A 56 19.44 -2.50 1.98
CA LEU A 56 20.29 -2.55 3.18
C LEU A 56 21.70 -2.04 2.84
N VAL A 57 22.09 -0.91 3.41
CA VAL A 57 23.42 -0.30 3.25
C VAL A 57 23.95 0.10 4.63
N GLU A 58 25.09 -0.48 5.02
CA GLU A 58 25.76 -0.17 6.30
C GLU A 58 24.82 -0.23 7.53
N GLY A 59 23.89 -1.20 7.53
CA GLY A 59 22.92 -1.38 8.62
C GLY A 59 21.71 -0.43 8.59
N LYS A 60 21.60 0.43 7.58
CA LYS A 60 20.44 1.30 7.35
C LYS A 60 19.61 0.79 6.17
N PHE A 61 18.31 1.06 6.20
CA PHE A 61 17.40 0.77 5.07
C PHE A 61 17.16 2.05 4.29
N LEU A 62 17.97 2.24 3.25
CA LEU A 62 17.89 3.39 2.35
C LEU A 62 16.82 3.13 1.30
N VAL A 63 16.09 4.17 0.93
CA VAL A 63 14.98 4.13 -0.02
C VAL A 63 15.47 4.53 -1.41
N GLY A 64 15.07 3.78 -2.43
CA GLY A 64 15.34 4.08 -3.84
C GLY A 64 15.29 2.82 -4.71
N HIS A 65 15.16 3.02 -6.02
CA HIS A 65 15.06 1.93 -7.00
C HIS A 65 16.44 1.34 -7.34
N ASP A 66 17.42 2.21 -7.64
CA ASP A 66 18.80 1.83 -7.92
C ASP A 66 19.75 2.34 -6.83
N LYS A 67 20.91 1.66 -6.69
CA LYS A 67 21.96 2.07 -5.72
C LYS A 67 22.45 3.51 -5.88
N LYS A 68 22.39 4.06 -7.10
CA LYS A 68 22.78 5.45 -7.41
C LYS A 68 21.82 6.50 -6.84
N ASP A 69 20.58 6.12 -6.59
CA ASP A 69 19.52 7.01 -6.10
C ASP A 69 19.55 7.15 -4.57
N LEU A 70 20.29 6.27 -3.90
CA LEU A 70 20.34 6.20 -2.45
C LEU A 70 20.97 7.47 -1.87
N ARG A 71 20.34 7.95 -0.80
CA ARG A 71 20.81 9.08 0.00
C ARG A 71 20.77 8.70 1.48
N PRO A 72 21.82 8.96 2.27
CA PRO A 72 21.89 8.53 3.67
C PRO A 72 20.71 8.99 4.56
N GLU A 73 20.10 10.13 4.23
CA GLU A 73 18.96 10.73 4.92
C GLU A 73 17.60 10.12 4.51
N LYS A 74 17.50 9.56 3.30
CA LYS A 74 16.30 8.92 2.77
C LYS A 74 16.19 7.48 3.25
N THR A 75 15.82 7.32 4.52
CA THR A 75 15.57 6.00 5.13
C THR A 75 14.07 5.66 5.17
N ILE A 76 13.73 4.37 5.20
CA ILE A 76 12.33 3.94 5.38
C ILE A 76 11.71 4.49 6.68
N GLN A 77 12.53 4.68 7.72
CA GLN A 77 12.09 5.25 8.99
C GLN A 77 11.67 6.70 8.83
N ASN A 78 12.49 7.50 8.15
CA ASN A 78 12.25 8.94 7.98
C ASN A 78 11.10 9.21 7.02
N LEU A 79 11.02 8.47 5.91
CA LEU A 79 10.01 8.71 4.88
C LEU A 79 8.66 8.06 5.19
N TYR A 80 8.64 6.89 5.85
CA TYR A 80 7.41 6.11 6.01
C TYR A 80 7.04 5.81 7.46
N LEU A 81 7.90 5.12 8.21
CA LEU A 81 7.49 4.55 9.50
C LEU A 81 7.26 5.60 10.60
N ASN A 82 8.15 6.60 10.73
CA ASN A 82 7.98 7.68 11.70
C ASN A 82 6.77 8.56 11.34
N PRO A 83 6.61 9.05 10.09
CA PRO A 83 5.42 9.82 9.72
C PRO A 83 4.10 9.04 9.87
N LEU A 84 4.07 7.74 9.53
CA LEU A 84 2.90 6.89 9.76
C LEU A 84 2.54 6.83 11.24
N ARG A 85 3.51 6.56 12.13
CA ARG A 85 3.27 6.53 13.58
C ARG A 85 2.67 7.83 14.09
N GLU A 86 3.25 8.97 13.70
CA GLU A 86 2.75 10.28 14.12
C GLU A 86 1.33 10.55 13.61
N ARG A 87 1.05 10.20 12.35
CA ARG A 87 -0.31 10.31 11.80
C ARG A 87 -1.30 9.42 12.55
N ILE A 88 -0.93 8.17 12.84
CA ILE A 88 -1.76 7.21 13.56
C ILE A 88 -2.10 7.69 14.97
N LYS A 89 -1.13 8.28 15.67
CA LYS A 89 -1.33 8.90 16.98
C LYS A 89 -2.37 10.03 16.90
N LYS A 90 -2.25 10.93 15.91
CA LYS A 90 -3.22 12.02 15.67
C LYS A 90 -4.62 11.51 15.31
N ASN A 91 -4.69 10.39 14.58
CA ASN A 91 -5.93 9.80 14.08
C ASN A 91 -6.49 8.67 14.97
N ARG A 92 -6.12 8.65 16.26
CA ARG A 92 -6.66 7.74 17.29
C ARG A 92 -6.49 6.25 16.92
N GLY A 93 -5.30 5.87 16.45
CA GLY A 93 -4.94 4.47 16.21
C GLY A 93 -5.20 3.96 14.79
N ARG A 94 -5.47 4.85 13.82
CA ARG A 94 -5.62 4.51 12.39
C ARG A 94 -4.88 5.50 11.51
N VAL A 95 -4.49 5.10 10.29
CA VAL A 95 -3.87 6.02 9.32
C VAL A 95 -4.86 7.07 8.83
N TYR A 96 -6.06 6.63 8.50
CA TYR A 96 -7.24 7.47 8.29
C TYR A 96 -8.14 7.32 9.48
N LYS A 97 -8.62 8.41 10.07
CA LYS A 97 -9.51 8.38 11.24
C LYS A 97 -10.74 7.51 10.94
N GLY A 98 -10.95 6.45 11.73
CA GLY A 98 -12.02 5.46 11.49
C GLY A 98 -11.88 4.61 10.21
N GLY A 99 -10.81 4.80 9.43
CA GLY A 99 -10.59 4.15 8.15
C GLY A 99 -9.97 2.74 8.26
N PRO A 100 -9.65 2.14 7.10
CA PRO A 100 -9.14 0.78 7.03
C PRO A 100 -7.70 0.66 7.57
N VAL A 101 -7.27 -0.59 7.72
CA VAL A 101 -5.85 -0.93 7.77
C VAL A 101 -5.26 -0.71 6.38
N ILE A 102 -4.12 -0.03 6.29
CA ILE A 102 -3.41 0.16 5.02
C ILE A 102 -2.28 -0.86 4.86
N THR A 103 -1.76 -1.01 3.65
CA THR A 103 -0.57 -1.80 3.34
C THR A 103 0.63 -0.89 3.12
N LEU A 104 1.75 -1.20 3.78
CA LEU A 104 3.07 -0.75 3.35
C LEU A 104 3.77 -1.94 2.68
N LEU A 105 3.87 -1.92 1.36
CA LEU A 105 4.55 -2.93 0.56
C LEU A 105 6.03 -2.57 0.50
N ILE A 106 6.87 -3.36 1.14
CA ILE A 106 8.31 -3.12 1.25
C ILE A 106 9.01 -4.04 0.26
N ASP A 107 9.47 -3.49 -0.88
CA ASP A 107 10.18 -4.26 -1.90
C ASP A 107 11.68 -4.27 -1.59
N VAL A 108 12.21 -5.45 -1.28
CA VAL A 108 13.60 -5.64 -0.91
C VAL A 108 14.45 -5.82 -2.17
N LYS A 109 15.36 -4.88 -2.43
CA LYS A 109 16.28 -4.91 -3.57
C LYS A 109 17.65 -5.53 -3.26
N SER A 110 18.02 -5.62 -1.99
CA SER A 110 19.25 -6.27 -1.50
C SER A 110 19.05 -7.78 -1.22
N ASP A 111 20.08 -8.46 -0.72
CA ASP A 111 19.97 -9.88 -0.33
C ASP A 111 18.81 -10.11 0.65
N GLY A 112 17.95 -11.09 0.37
CA GLY A 112 16.71 -11.29 1.13
C GLY A 112 16.96 -11.67 2.59
N PRO A 113 17.65 -12.79 2.88
CA PRO A 113 17.93 -13.24 4.25
C PRO A 113 18.63 -12.21 5.13
N GLU A 114 19.72 -11.59 4.66
CA GLU A 114 20.45 -10.58 5.44
C GLU A 114 19.57 -9.35 5.70
N THR A 115 18.90 -8.86 4.66
CA THR A 115 18.00 -7.71 4.78
C THR A 115 16.89 -8.00 5.77
N TYR A 116 16.21 -9.15 5.65
CA TYR A 116 15.07 -9.47 6.50
C TYR A 116 15.48 -9.63 7.98
N SER A 117 16.64 -10.23 8.27
CA SER A 117 17.14 -10.36 9.64
C SER A 117 17.27 -9.00 10.35
N LYS A 118 17.80 -7.99 9.66
CA LYS A 118 17.91 -6.63 10.19
C LYS A 118 16.57 -5.90 10.15
N LEU A 119 15.76 -6.14 9.13
CA LEU A 119 14.48 -5.46 8.92
C LEU A 119 13.45 -5.89 9.96
N SER A 120 13.39 -7.18 10.33
CA SER A 120 12.50 -7.67 11.38
C SER A 120 12.78 -6.97 12.71
N THR A 121 14.06 -6.79 13.05
CA THR A 121 14.49 -6.04 14.24
C THR A 121 14.03 -4.58 14.18
N LEU A 122 14.10 -3.95 13.01
CA LEU A 122 13.59 -2.59 12.82
C LEU A 122 12.06 -2.56 12.98
N LEU A 123 11.32 -3.41 12.27
CA LEU A 123 9.85 -3.43 12.26
C LEU A 123 9.28 -3.76 13.64
N ALA A 124 9.96 -4.58 14.45
CA ALA A 124 9.57 -4.85 15.84
C ALA A 124 9.51 -3.58 16.70
N LYS A 125 10.38 -2.58 16.42
CA LYS A 125 10.32 -1.26 17.06
C LYS A 125 9.06 -0.48 16.70
N TYR A 126 8.31 -0.90 15.67
CA TYR A 126 7.04 -0.34 15.21
C TYR A 126 5.85 -1.28 15.44
N SER A 127 6.01 -2.25 16.35
CA SER A 127 4.94 -3.16 16.77
C SER A 127 3.74 -2.45 17.40
N ASP A 128 3.80 -1.17 17.77
CA ASP A 128 2.64 -0.37 18.20
C ASP A 128 1.70 0.00 17.05
N ILE A 129 2.19 0.06 15.81
CA ILE A 129 1.39 0.44 14.63
C ILE A 129 1.27 -0.67 13.57
N LEU A 130 2.23 -1.60 13.53
CA LEU A 130 2.27 -2.69 12.56
C LEU A 130 1.49 -3.91 13.06
N SER A 131 0.64 -4.48 12.21
CA SER A 131 0.05 -5.79 12.47
C SER A 131 1.13 -6.86 12.42
N GLY A 132 0.99 -7.90 13.23
CA GLY A 132 2.03 -8.93 13.34
C GLY A 132 1.57 -10.14 14.12
N LEU A 133 2.41 -11.18 14.13
CA LEU A 133 2.31 -12.21 15.15
C LEU A 133 3.03 -11.75 16.41
N ASP A 134 2.44 -12.08 17.55
CA ASP A 134 3.07 -12.04 18.87
C ASP A 134 2.95 -13.45 19.45
N ASN A 135 4.08 -14.17 19.52
CA ASN A 135 4.14 -15.55 19.98
C ASN A 135 3.08 -16.46 19.32
N GLY A 136 2.97 -16.38 17.99
CA GLY A 136 2.02 -17.18 17.21
C GLY A 136 0.60 -16.61 17.12
N LYS A 137 0.25 -15.56 17.87
CA LYS A 137 -1.09 -14.94 17.83
C LYS A 137 -1.09 -13.69 16.94
N TRP A 138 -2.03 -13.64 16.00
CA TRP A 138 -2.18 -12.47 15.13
C TRP A 138 -2.79 -11.26 15.87
N ILE A 139 -2.07 -10.14 15.82
CA ILE A 139 -2.49 -8.86 16.37
C ILE A 139 -2.66 -7.87 15.22
N LYS A 140 -3.91 -7.46 14.97
CA LYS A 140 -4.24 -6.47 13.95
C LYS A 140 -4.02 -5.06 14.46
N ARG A 141 -3.29 -4.23 13.70
CA ARG A 141 -3.04 -2.81 14.01
C ARG A 141 -3.42 -1.91 12.83
N ALA A 142 -2.78 -0.76 12.68
CA ALA A 142 -3.15 0.27 11.70
C ALA A 142 -2.55 0.02 10.31
N VAL A 143 -1.41 -0.67 10.24
CA VAL A 143 -0.66 -0.91 9.01
C VAL A 143 -0.26 -2.38 8.92
N ASN A 144 -0.42 -2.98 7.75
CA ASN A 144 0.19 -4.27 7.42
C ASN A 144 1.46 -4.02 6.62
N ALA A 145 2.62 -4.37 7.16
CA ALA A 145 3.85 -4.44 6.35
C ALA A 145 3.84 -5.76 5.56
N VAL A 146 4.16 -5.69 4.27
CA VAL A 146 4.21 -6.87 3.38
C VAL A 146 5.52 -6.83 2.62
N ILE A 147 6.33 -7.88 2.73
CA ILE A 147 7.64 -7.96 2.07
C ILE A 147 7.47 -8.44 0.63
N SER A 148 7.97 -7.66 -0.33
CA SER A 148 8.11 -8.00 -1.76
C SER A 148 9.58 -8.03 -2.18
N GLY A 149 9.87 -8.11 -3.48
CA GLY A 149 11.22 -8.26 -4.02
C GLY A 149 11.89 -9.57 -3.56
N ASN A 150 13.11 -9.45 -3.04
CA ASN A 150 13.90 -10.55 -2.49
C ASN A 150 13.35 -11.01 -1.12
N ARG A 151 12.27 -11.78 -1.17
CA ARG A 151 11.56 -12.30 0.01
C ARG A 151 12.30 -13.48 0.63
N ALA A 152 12.76 -13.34 1.87
CA ALA A 152 13.24 -14.45 2.70
C ALA A 152 12.06 -15.32 3.21
N LYS A 153 11.31 -15.94 2.29
CA LYS A 153 10.00 -16.56 2.57
C LYS A 153 10.04 -17.52 3.76
N ASP A 154 11.02 -18.41 3.80
CA ASP A 154 11.13 -19.43 4.85
C ASP A 154 11.45 -18.81 6.22
N MET A 155 12.32 -17.80 6.25
CA MET A 155 12.62 -17.05 7.48
C MET A 155 11.39 -16.30 8.00
N ILE A 156 10.66 -15.62 7.11
CA ILE A 156 9.43 -14.89 7.48
C ILE A 156 8.36 -15.88 7.98
N ALA A 157 8.22 -17.05 7.35
CA ALA A 157 7.26 -18.06 7.75
C ALA A 157 7.58 -18.68 9.12
N ALA A 158 8.86 -18.89 9.43
CA ALA A 158 9.32 -19.46 10.69
C ALA A 158 9.27 -18.46 11.88
N ASP A 159 9.24 -17.16 11.61
CA ASP A 159 9.24 -16.12 12.64
C ASP A 159 7.85 -15.97 13.31
N VAL A 160 7.72 -16.51 14.53
CA VAL A 160 6.48 -16.48 15.32
C VAL A 160 6.19 -15.14 16.00
N SER A 161 7.11 -14.17 15.91
CA SER A 161 6.98 -12.84 16.52
C SER A 161 7.35 -11.72 15.52
N ARG A 162 6.78 -11.81 14.31
CA ARG A 162 7.03 -10.90 13.19
C ARG A 162 6.00 -9.77 13.05
N CYS A 163 6.41 -8.65 12.49
CA CYS A 163 5.53 -7.52 12.11
C CYS A 163 5.30 -7.40 10.59
N ALA A 164 5.49 -8.48 9.83
CA ALA A 164 5.35 -8.48 8.37
C ALA A 164 4.73 -9.78 7.82
N GLY A 165 4.04 -9.64 6.68
CA GLY A 165 3.64 -10.75 5.81
C GLY A 165 4.50 -10.79 4.53
N ILE A 166 4.14 -11.69 3.62
CA ILE A 166 4.80 -11.96 2.34
C ILE A 166 3.88 -11.58 1.19
N ASP A 167 4.42 -10.88 0.21
CA ASP A 167 3.81 -10.74 -1.11
C ASP A 167 4.09 -12.01 -1.93
N GLY A 168 3.06 -12.83 -2.14
CA GLY A 168 3.13 -14.04 -2.95
C GLY A 168 3.11 -13.77 -4.45
N ARG A 169 3.29 -14.82 -5.25
CA ARG A 169 3.14 -14.80 -6.72
C ARG A 169 1.96 -15.67 -7.15
N ILE A 170 1.57 -15.60 -8.42
CA ILE A 170 0.50 -16.47 -8.96
C ILE A 170 0.86 -17.95 -8.84
N SER A 171 2.15 -18.31 -8.79
CA SER A 171 2.58 -19.67 -8.47
C SER A 171 2.19 -20.13 -7.05
N ASP A 172 1.87 -19.21 -6.14
CA ASP A 172 1.51 -19.49 -4.75
C ASP A 172 -0.03 -19.59 -4.54
N LEU A 173 -0.83 -19.63 -5.62
CA LEU A 173 -2.29 -19.73 -5.55
C LEU A 173 -2.80 -20.96 -4.79
N GLU A 174 -2.05 -22.06 -4.85
CA GLU A 174 -2.38 -23.31 -4.15
C GLU A 174 -1.70 -23.42 -2.76
N SER A 175 -0.98 -22.38 -2.32
CA SER A 175 -0.28 -22.40 -1.04
C SER A 175 -1.28 -22.49 0.13
N SER A 176 -0.98 -23.33 1.11
CA SER A 176 -1.71 -23.42 2.38
C SER A 176 -1.32 -22.33 3.39
N ALA A 177 -0.44 -21.39 3.03
CA ALA A 177 -0.02 -20.31 3.91
C ALA A 177 -1.24 -19.50 4.39
N PRO A 178 -1.35 -19.20 5.70
CA PRO A 178 -2.49 -18.44 6.21
C PRO A 178 -2.46 -16.99 5.70
N PRO A 179 -3.62 -16.31 5.57
CA PRO A 179 -3.70 -14.96 5.03
C PRO A 179 -2.86 -13.92 5.77
N HIS A 180 -2.57 -14.09 7.06
CA HIS A 180 -1.69 -13.16 7.77
C HIS A 180 -0.21 -13.36 7.44
N LEU A 181 0.20 -14.55 6.97
CA LEU A 181 1.53 -14.79 6.44
C LEU A 181 1.64 -14.35 4.99
N MET A 182 0.65 -14.64 4.16
CA MET A 182 0.64 -14.26 2.75
C MET A 182 -0.65 -13.49 2.42
N PRO A 183 -0.76 -12.19 2.81
CA PRO A 183 -1.99 -11.41 2.64
C PRO A 183 -2.25 -10.94 1.22
N LEU A 184 -1.25 -11.03 0.35
CA LEU A 184 -1.25 -10.47 -1.00
C LEU A 184 -0.65 -11.48 -1.97
N ILE A 185 -1.27 -11.61 -3.13
CA ILE A 185 -0.70 -12.23 -4.33
C ILE A 185 -0.51 -11.13 -5.36
N SER A 186 0.74 -10.87 -5.76
CA SER A 186 1.06 -9.90 -6.80
C SER A 186 1.87 -10.53 -7.91
N ASP A 187 1.65 -10.14 -9.17
CA ASP A 187 2.51 -10.57 -10.26
C ASP A 187 2.54 -9.58 -11.42
N ARG A 188 3.51 -9.75 -12.32
CA ARG A 188 3.64 -8.95 -13.53
C ARG A 188 2.47 -9.24 -14.46
N TRP A 189 1.75 -8.21 -14.87
CA TRP A 189 0.66 -8.35 -15.84
C TRP A 189 1.12 -9.07 -17.11
N GLY A 190 2.23 -8.62 -17.70
CA GLY A 190 2.78 -9.17 -18.95
C GLY A 190 3.25 -10.62 -18.89
N SER A 191 3.43 -11.21 -17.71
CA SER A 191 3.73 -12.63 -17.56
C SER A 191 2.50 -13.52 -17.76
N HIS A 192 1.30 -12.94 -17.62
CA HIS A 192 0.04 -13.68 -17.62
C HIS A 192 -0.90 -13.27 -18.75
N PHE A 193 -0.79 -12.04 -19.22
CA PHE A 193 -1.70 -11.44 -20.19
C PHE A 193 -0.94 -10.73 -21.32
N LYS A 194 -1.52 -10.73 -22.52
CA LYS A 194 -1.03 -10.04 -23.72
C LYS A 194 -1.66 -8.67 -23.87
N TRP A 195 -2.92 -8.49 -23.49
CA TRP A 195 -3.61 -7.21 -23.59
C TRP A 195 -2.90 -6.09 -22.81
N ARG A 196 -2.90 -4.86 -23.34
CA ARG A 196 -2.17 -3.70 -22.77
C ARG A 196 -3.07 -2.46 -22.61
N GLY A 197 -4.38 -2.64 -22.44
CA GLY A 197 -5.30 -1.50 -22.32
C GLY A 197 -5.87 -1.01 -23.64
N GLU A 198 -5.44 -1.56 -24.79
CA GLU A 198 -5.88 -1.13 -26.12
C GLU A 198 -6.58 -2.27 -26.87
N GLY A 199 -7.62 -1.93 -27.62
CA GLY A 199 -8.42 -2.90 -28.36
C GLY A 199 -9.23 -3.82 -27.45
N GLU A 200 -9.74 -4.90 -28.04
CA GLU A 200 -10.59 -5.85 -27.32
C GLU A 200 -9.79 -6.71 -26.34
N PHE A 201 -10.22 -6.74 -25.08
CA PHE A 201 -9.71 -7.70 -24.11
C PHE A 201 -10.45 -9.04 -24.28
N SER A 202 -9.76 -10.04 -24.82
CA SER A 202 -10.39 -11.29 -25.26
C SER A 202 -11.11 -12.03 -24.14
N ILE A 203 -12.12 -12.81 -24.52
CA ILE A 203 -12.93 -13.61 -23.59
C ILE A 203 -12.05 -14.60 -22.81
N GLU A 204 -11.04 -15.18 -23.46
CA GLU A 204 -10.13 -16.14 -22.84
C GLU A 204 -9.28 -15.48 -21.76
N GLU A 205 -8.67 -14.32 -22.05
CA GLU A 205 -7.87 -13.59 -21.08
C GLU A 205 -8.71 -13.06 -19.93
N ARG A 206 -9.92 -12.56 -20.21
CA ARG A 206 -10.87 -12.10 -19.20
C ARG A 206 -11.30 -13.25 -18.27
N SER A 207 -11.58 -14.42 -18.84
CA SER A 207 -11.93 -15.63 -18.07
C SER A 207 -10.76 -16.09 -17.20
N LYS A 208 -9.54 -16.03 -17.72
CA LYS A 208 -8.31 -16.32 -16.95
C LYS A 208 -8.15 -15.35 -15.77
N LEU A 209 -8.32 -14.04 -16.00
CA LEU A 209 -8.24 -13.03 -14.95
C LEU A 209 -9.27 -13.31 -13.84
N GLN A 210 -10.52 -13.54 -14.20
CA GLN A 210 -11.58 -13.87 -13.24
C GLN A 210 -11.28 -15.15 -12.44
N ALA A 211 -10.75 -16.19 -13.09
CA ALA A 211 -10.36 -17.42 -12.41
C ALA A 211 -9.25 -17.19 -11.37
N ILE A 212 -8.24 -16.40 -11.72
CA ILE A 212 -7.15 -16.04 -10.80
C ILE A 212 -7.70 -15.24 -9.61
N VAL A 213 -8.48 -14.18 -9.86
CA VAL A 213 -9.07 -13.34 -8.79
C VAL A 213 -9.90 -14.20 -7.84
N LYS A 214 -10.79 -15.03 -8.39
CA LYS A 214 -11.62 -15.96 -7.60
C LYS A 214 -10.78 -16.87 -6.72
N LYS A 215 -9.70 -17.44 -7.24
CA LYS A 215 -8.82 -18.35 -6.48
C LYS A 215 -8.09 -17.61 -5.35
N VAL A 216 -7.61 -16.39 -5.60
CA VAL A 216 -6.98 -15.54 -4.56
C VAL A 216 -7.97 -15.24 -3.44
N HIS A 217 -9.21 -14.86 -3.78
CA HIS A 217 -10.26 -14.56 -2.81
C HIS A 217 -10.71 -15.79 -2.02
N GLN A 218 -10.78 -16.97 -2.64
CA GLN A 218 -11.01 -18.24 -1.93
C GLN A 218 -9.95 -18.53 -0.86
N GLY A 219 -8.70 -18.11 -1.11
CA GLY A 219 -7.62 -18.19 -0.13
C GLY A 219 -7.67 -17.10 0.95
N GLY A 220 -8.65 -16.20 0.93
CA GLY A 220 -8.75 -15.07 1.87
C GLY A 220 -7.66 -14.01 1.68
N ARG A 221 -7.05 -13.96 0.50
CA ARG A 221 -5.95 -13.05 0.16
C ARG A 221 -6.45 -11.95 -0.77
N ARG A 222 -5.62 -10.91 -0.95
CA ARG A 222 -5.85 -9.84 -1.94
C ARG A 222 -5.01 -10.06 -3.19
N ILE A 223 -5.43 -9.51 -4.32
CA ILE A 223 -4.67 -9.57 -5.59
C ILE A 223 -4.25 -8.19 -6.11
N ARG A 224 -3.07 -8.14 -6.73
CA ARG A 224 -2.49 -6.99 -7.42
C ARG A 224 -1.81 -7.43 -8.72
N PHE A 225 -1.81 -6.60 -9.75
CA PHE A 225 -0.97 -6.79 -10.94
C PHE A 225 -0.10 -5.56 -11.17
N TRP A 226 1.21 -5.76 -11.33
CA TRP A 226 2.18 -4.68 -11.60
C TRP A 226 2.67 -4.68 -13.05
N ALA A 227 3.33 -3.59 -13.46
CA ALA A 227 3.63 -3.28 -14.85
C ALA A 227 2.37 -3.27 -15.74
N THR A 228 1.31 -2.64 -15.22
CA THR A 228 0.07 -2.32 -15.94
C THR A 228 0.13 -0.88 -16.43
N PRO A 229 -0.41 -0.54 -17.62
CA PRO A 229 -0.52 0.85 -18.05
C PRO A 229 -1.45 1.66 -17.13
N ASP A 230 -1.08 2.92 -16.89
CA ASP A 230 -1.90 3.90 -16.16
C ASP A 230 -2.94 4.52 -17.10
N THR A 231 -3.94 3.71 -17.45
CA THR A 231 -5.02 4.12 -18.35
C THR A 231 -6.38 3.72 -17.80
N VAL A 232 -7.40 4.53 -18.11
CA VAL A 232 -8.79 4.26 -17.71
C VAL A 232 -9.28 2.89 -18.19
N SER A 233 -8.86 2.43 -19.38
CA SER A 233 -9.23 1.11 -19.88
C SER A 233 -8.66 -0.01 -19.02
N MET A 234 -7.36 0.06 -18.68
CA MET A 234 -6.71 -0.92 -17.80
C MET A 234 -7.32 -0.90 -16.39
N TRP A 235 -7.45 0.28 -15.78
CA TRP A 235 -8.05 0.43 -14.46
C TRP A 235 -9.50 -0.08 -14.43
N SER A 236 -10.28 0.19 -15.48
CA SER A 236 -11.64 -0.34 -15.64
C SER A 236 -11.66 -1.86 -15.66
N GLU A 237 -10.80 -2.51 -16.45
CA GLU A 237 -10.79 -3.97 -16.53
C GLU A 237 -10.36 -4.63 -15.22
N LEU A 238 -9.33 -4.10 -14.55
CA LEU A 238 -8.90 -4.60 -13.24
C LEU A 238 -9.99 -4.42 -12.18
N ASN A 239 -10.61 -3.24 -12.12
CA ASN A 239 -11.68 -2.94 -11.17
C ASN A 239 -12.92 -3.81 -11.41
N LYS A 240 -13.36 -3.97 -12.67
CA LYS A 240 -14.48 -4.86 -13.04
C LYS A 240 -14.22 -6.32 -12.70
N ALA A 241 -12.97 -6.77 -12.83
CA ALA A 241 -12.58 -8.14 -12.48
C ALA A 241 -12.49 -8.36 -10.96
N GLY A 242 -12.58 -7.32 -10.13
CA GLY A 242 -12.47 -7.41 -8.68
C GLY A 242 -11.04 -7.49 -8.17
N VAL A 243 -10.06 -6.96 -8.92
CA VAL A 243 -8.68 -6.82 -8.43
C VAL A 243 -8.65 -5.86 -7.24
N ASP A 244 -8.10 -6.31 -6.11
CA ASP A 244 -8.19 -5.59 -4.84
C ASP A 244 -7.29 -4.36 -4.77
N ILE A 245 -6.17 -4.37 -5.50
CA ILE A 245 -5.12 -3.34 -5.45
C ILE A 245 -4.72 -2.98 -6.88
N ILE A 246 -5.00 -1.74 -7.27
CA ILE A 246 -4.72 -1.17 -8.59
C ILE A 246 -3.56 -0.19 -8.45
N ASN A 247 -2.50 -0.45 -9.20
CA ASN A 247 -1.31 0.38 -9.23
C ASN A 247 -1.55 1.65 -10.02
N ALA A 248 -0.98 2.75 -9.55
CA ALA A 248 -0.76 3.94 -10.34
C ALA A 248 0.51 4.66 -9.91
N ASP A 249 1.22 5.18 -10.91
CA ASP A 249 2.17 6.28 -10.78
C ASP A 249 1.40 7.63 -10.86
N ASP A 250 0.33 7.71 -11.66
CA ASP A 250 -0.61 8.84 -11.65
C ASP A 250 -1.66 8.70 -10.51
N LEU A 251 -1.24 9.09 -9.30
CA LEU A 251 -2.09 9.03 -8.11
C LEU A 251 -3.40 9.82 -8.27
N SER A 252 -3.33 10.98 -8.90
CA SER A 252 -4.49 11.88 -9.05
C SER A 252 -5.47 11.33 -10.08
N GLY A 253 -4.97 10.82 -11.22
CA GLY A 253 -5.78 10.17 -12.25
C GLY A 253 -6.48 8.93 -11.73
N LEU A 254 -5.77 8.05 -11.00
CA LEU A 254 -6.41 6.87 -10.42
C LEU A 254 -7.42 7.23 -9.33
N ARG A 255 -7.14 8.25 -8.50
CA ARG A 255 -8.12 8.78 -7.55
C ARG A 255 -9.38 9.22 -8.27
N GLN A 256 -9.26 10.04 -9.31
CA GLN A 256 -10.41 10.55 -10.09
C GLN A 256 -11.20 9.40 -10.73
N PHE A 257 -10.52 8.37 -11.22
CA PHE A 257 -11.17 7.19 -11.80
C PHE A 257 -11.96 6.38 -10.75
N LEU A 258 -11.37 6.12 -9.57
CA LEU A 258 -12.00 5.30 -8.52
C LEU A 258 -13.04 6.09 -7.70
N ARG A 259 -12.96 7.42 -7.73
CA ARG A 259 -13.85 8.35 -7.04
C ARG A 259 -14.19 9.54 -7.95
N PRO A 260 -15.02 9.31 -8.98
CA PRO A 260 -15.46 10.34 -9.90
C PRO A 260 -16.37 11.38 -9.22
#